data_AF-A0A6N9EWJ0-F1
#
_entry.id   AF-A0A6N9EWJ0-F1
#
_cell.length_a   1.000
_cell.length_b   1.000
_cell.length_c   1.000
_cell.angle_alpha   90.00
_cell.angle_beta   90.00
_cell.angle_gamma   90.00
#
_symmetry.space_group_name_H-M   'P 1'
#
loop_
_entity.id
_entity.type
_entity.pdbx_description
1 polymer ?
#
loop_
_entity_poly.entity_id
_entity_poly.type
_entity_poly.pdbx_seq_one_letter_code
_entity_poly.pdbx_strand_id
1 'polypeptide(L)'
;MRVERGASQVFFGLLPGQTADLEGRIWRVMRWLDPMPIQLDQDAVRAALLHSIAPWIATGKDDGLGRDLHARATVEVVGLNMDRGVLVEPFPQQWRCKQCGSLASKRDERCSCGGRSRAQMQFVTYHDCGASGEPTLPRCRTHNAVAVRLPGTATARELRFFCPQCRSALTSGGFPFQPCSCGDGGKNLTVHRAAVVFSPRFAVLVNPPDPSDAAHLRAAGGGARALEWILNGMDADDPTSGRQTFAGLRDTLRQSGLSDQAARDLAQAAVDRGEADAGDGTADIGLPDSVRDKAYEEALSLASAVRGGRTRVSDMVDGTTPPLRTLYEGAYYDAMRRAHLEGIELLDNFPVATLAFAYTRGDLAPGAARLVSFRERGGLRAYGSLTRTEALLFRLDPPRVYQHLKRAGHRLPDVDDSQGARLALLERIGIPHPAQEDPQALGGDLLTLVHSYAHRTVRRLASFAGIERDGLAEYLLPHHLAFVIYAASRGNFVLGGLQAVFETSLHRFLQDLVEGESRCALDPGCRSGGGACMACLHLGEPSCRWFNRFLNRAELFGPQGFLKEST
;
A
#
# COMPACT_ATOMS: atom_id res chain seq x y z
N MET A 1 25.97 -22.15 -0.78
CA MET A 1 25.26 -22.20 0.52
C MET A 1 23.78 -22.19 0.19
N ARG A 2 22.96 -22.98 0.89
CA ARG A 2 21.50 -22.93 0.81
C ARG A 2 20.99 -22.63 2.21
N VAL A 3 20.23 -21.56 2.36
CA VAL A 3 19.63 -21.15 3.64
C VAL A 3 18.14 -20.99 3.42
N GLU A 4 17.33 -21.63 4.25
CA GLU A 4 15.88 -21.55 4.15
C GLU A 4 15.36 -20.36 4.94
N ARG A 5 14.43 -19.63 4.33
CA ARG A 5 13.75 -18.44 4.86
C ARG A 5 12.32 -18.42 4.33
N GLY A 6 11.41 -17.83 5.10
CA GLY A 6 10.04 -17.62 4.64
C GLY A 6 9.96 -16.64 3.48
N ALA A 7 8.97 -16.78 2.60
CA ALA A 7 8.80 -15.92 1.42
C ALA A 7 8.80 -14.43 1.77
N SER A 8 8.08 -14.04 2.83
CA SER A 8 8.01 -12.64 3.29
C SER A 8 9.37 -12.14 3.79
N GLN A 9 10.18 -12.98 4.46
CA GLN A 9 11.53 -12.60 4.90
C GLN A 9 12.45 -12.33 3.71
N VAL A 10 12.32 -13.13 2.64
CA VAL A 10 13.07 -12.92 1.41
C VAL A 10 12.60 -11.65 0.70
N PHE A 11 11.29 -11.45 0.60
CA PHE A 11 10.72 -10.28 -0.07
C PHE A 11 11.12 -8.96 0.59
N PHE A 12 11.03 -8.85 1.91
CA PHE A 12 11.35 -7.61 2.64
C PHE A 12 12.83 -7.46 3.01
N GLY A 13 13.62 -8.53 2.98
CA GLY A 13 14.99 -8.55 3.48
C GLY A 13 16.08 -8.93 2.48
N LEU A 14 15.72 -9.42 1.29
CA LEU A 14 16.66 -9.95 0.31
C LEU A 14 16.36 -9.47 -1.12
N LEU A 15 16.29 -8.14 -1.29
CA LEU A 15 16.16 -7.49 -2.61
C LEU A 15 17.54 -7.30 -3.28
N PRO A 16 17.64 -7.25 -4.62
CA PRO A 16 18.91 -7.05 -5.31
C PRO A 16 19.68 -5.83 -4.82
N GLY A 17 20.97 -6.01 -4.54
CA GLY A 17 21.85 -4.96 -4.01
C GLY A 17 21.74 -4.74 -2.50
N GLN A 18 20.81 -5.39 -1.80
CA GLN A 18 20.70 -5.39 -0.34
C GLN A 18 21.76 -6.32 0.26
N THR A 19 22.26 -5.97 1.45
CA THR A 19 23.13 -6.84 2.24
C THR A 19 22.37 -7.51 3.37
N ALA A 20 22.69 -8.76 3.68
CA ALA A 20 22.04 -9.53 4.74
C ALA A 20 23.03 -10.42 5.49
N ASP A 21 22.71 -10.71 6.76
CA ASP A 21 23.40 -11.72 7.54
C ASP A 21 22.77 -13.10 7.34
N LEU A 22 23.57 -14.04 6.84
CA LEU A 22 23.18 -15.43 6.66
C LEU A 22 24.28 -16.32 7.24
N GLU A 23 23.90 -17.16 8.21
CA GLU A 23 24.81 -18.07 8.93
C GLU A 23 26.05 -17.37 9.52
N GLY A 24 25.84 -16.22 10.17
CA GLY A 24 26.92 -15.45 10.81
C GLY A 24 27.93 -14.82 9.83
N ARG A 25 27.55 -14.70 8.56
CA ARG A 25 28.32 -14.05 7.49
C ARG A 25 27.47 -13.02 6.77
N ILE A 26 28.14 -12.04 6.19
CA ILE A 26 27.51 -10.95 5.46
C ILE A 26 27.57 -11.26 3.96
N TRP A 27 26.42 -11.14 3.33
CA TRP A 27 26.20 -11.41 1.93
C TRP A 27 25.53 -10.23 1.25
N ARG A 28 25.75 -10.08 -0.06
CA ARG A 28 25.01 -9.17 -0.92
C ARG A 28 24.11 -9.99 -1.85
N VAL A 29 22.86 -9.57 -1.96
CA VAL A 29 21.91 -10.17 -2.90
C VAL A 29 22.25 -9.71 -4.31
N MET A 30 22.46 -10.66 -5.21
CA MET A 30 22.75 -10.39 -6.61
C MET A 30 21.47 -10.27 -7.42
N ARG A 31 20.60 -11.27 -7.29
CA ARG A 31 19.31 -11.34 -8.00
C ARG A 31 18.42 -12.43 -7.42
N TRP A 32 17.15 -12.36 -7.74
CA TRP A 32 16.23 -13.49 -7.58
C TRP A 32 16.46 -14.46 -8.74
N LEU A 33 16.45 -15.76 -8.44
CA LEU A 33 16.69 -16.79 -9.45
C LEU A 33 15.35 -17.20 -10.05
N ASP A 34 15.22 -17.04 -11.36
CA ASP A 34 14.04 -17.45 -12.14
C ASP A 34 12.71 -16.97 -11.52
N PRO A 35 12.58 -15.66 -11.25
CA PRO A 35 11.41 -15.13 -10.56
C PRO A 35 10.16 -15.26 -11.44
N MET A 36 9.02 -15.52 -10.81
CA MET A 36 7.78 -15.84 -11.52
C MET A 36 7.00 -14.56 -11.86
N PRO A 37 6.49 -14.37 -13.09
CA PRO A 37 5.66 -13.21 -13.41
C PRO A 37 4.40 -13.14 -12.55
N ILE A 38 4.07 -11.94 -12.04
CA ILE A 38 2.77 -11.64 -11.43
C ILE A 38 2.02 -10.73 -12.40
N GLN A 39 0.89 -11.21 -12.90
CA GLN A 39 0.06 -10.44 -13.83
C GLN A 39 -0.77 -9.43 -13.02
N LEU A 40 -0.51 -8.15 -13.25
CA LEU A 40 -1.25 -7.03 -12.65
C LEU A 40 -1.60 -6.03 -13.75
N ASP A 41 -2.73 -5.34 -13.56
CA ASP A 41 -3.11 -4.24 -14.42
C ASP A 41 -2.03 -3.14 -14.43
N GLN A 42 -1.55 -2.79 -15.62
CA GLN A 42 -0.40 -1.90 -15.76
C GLN A 42 -0.74 -0.43 -15.47
N ASP A 43 -1.99 0.01 -15.69
CA ASP A 43 -2.42 1.35 -15.32
C ASP A 43 -2.46 1.47 -13.79
N ALA A 44 -3.00 0.47 -13.09
CA ALA A 44 -3.00 0.40 -11.62
C ALA A 44 -1.59 0.37 -11.03
N VAL A 45 -0.67 -0.42 -11.62
CA VAL A 45 0.74 -0.45 -11.21
C VAL A 45 1.39 0.92 -11.38
N ARG A 46 1.24 1.55 -12.54
CA ARG A 46 1.80 2.89 -12.78
C ARG A 46 1.24 3.93 -11.82
N ALA A 47 -0.07 3.94 -11.60
CA ALA A 47 -0.72 4.87 -10.68
C ALA A 47 -0.19 4.71 -9.25
N ALA A 48 -0.09 3.47 -8.76
CA ALA A 48 0.45 3.19 -7.44
C ALA A 48 1.92 3.63 -7.29
N LEU A 49 2.76 3.37 -8.31
CA LEU A 49 4.16 3.79 -8.31
C LEU A 49 4.29 5.31 -8.36
N LEU A 50 3.57 5.99 -9.25
CA LEU A 50 3.56 7.46 -9.37
C LEU A 50 3.18 8.13 -8.05
N HIS A 51 2.15 7.61 -7.37
CA HIS A 51 1.75 8.07 -6.04
C HIS A 51 2.90 7.92 -5.03
N SER A 52 3.54 6.75 -5.00
CA SER A 52 4.66 6.47 -4.08
C SER A 52 5.91 7.31 -4.34
N ILE A 53 6.14 7.79 -5.56
CA ILE A 53 7.36 8.55 -5.93
C ILE A 53 7.17 10.06 -6.02
N ALA A 54 5.96 10.57 -5.77
CA ALA A 54 5.65 12.00 -5.89
C ALA A 54 6.69 12.92 -5.18
N PRO A 55 7.17 12.61 -3.95
CA PRO A 55 8.21 13.42 -3.30
C PRO A 55 9.54 13.48 -4.08
N TRP A 56 9.94 12.42 -4.78
CA TRP A 56 11.17 12.38 -5.57
C TRP A 56 11.03 13.06 -6.92
N ILE A 57 9.84 13.04 -7.52
CA ILE A 57 9.54 13.82 -8.72
C ILE A 57 9.67 15.32 -8.37
N ALA A 58 9.07 15.74 -7.27
CA ALA A 58 9.10 17.14 -6.83
C ALA A 58 10.52 17.67 -6.58
N THR A 59 11.44 16.81 -6.13
CA THR A 59 12.85 17.19 -5.89
C THR A 59 13.80 16.87 -7.05
N GLY A 60 13.31 16.29 -8.15
CA GLY A 60 14.13 15.90 -9.29
C GLY A 60 15.12 14.75 -9.00
N LYS A 61 14.82 13.91 -8.00
CA LYS A 61 15.66 12.81 -7.51
C LYS A 61 15.09 11.42 -7.81
N ASP A 62 14.12 11.32 -8.71
CA ASP A 62 13.43 10.08 -9.12
C ASP A 62 14.20 9.24 -10.16
N ASP A 63 15.37 9.72 -10.62
CA ASP A 63 16.21 9.06 -11.63
C ASP A 63 15.46 8.79 -12.95
N GLY A 64 14.51 9.67 -13.30
CA GLY A 64 13.71 9.57 -14.52
C GLY A 64 12.56 8.57 -14.46
N LEU A 65 12.34 7.90 -13.32
CA LEU A 65 11.27 6.93 -13.16
C LEU A 65 9.88 7.55 -13.42
N GLY A 66 9.61 8.75 -12.91
CA GLY A 66 8.33 9.43 -13.15
C GLY A 66 8.07 9.69 -14.63
N ARG A 67 9.11 10.07 -15.38
CA ARG A 67 9.03 10.25 -16.83
C ARG A 67 8.69 8.95 -17.55
N ASP A 68 9.37 7.85 -17.21
CA ASP A 68 9.12 6.54 -17.79
C ASP A 68 7.66 6.08 -17.53
N LEU A 69 7.17 6.27 -16.30
CA LEU A 69 5.80 5.91 -15.92
C LEU A 69 4.75 6.77 -16.64
N HIS A 70 4.96 8.09 -16.76
CA HIS A 70 4.08 8.96 -17.55
C HIS A 70 4.10 8.64 -19.05
N ALA A 71 5.24 8.18 -19.58
CA ALA A 71 5.36 7.65 -20.93
C ALA A 71 4.73 6.24 -21.11
N ARG A 72 4.00 5.76 -20.10
CA ARG A 72 3.32 4.45 -20.07
C ARG A 72 4.27 3.27 -20.26
N ALA A 73 5.52 3.39 -19.78
CA ALA A 73 6.44 2.26 -19.74
C ALA A 73 5.82 1.06 -18.98
N THR A 74 6.07 -0.15 -19.49
CA THR A 74 5.66 -1.39 -18.84
C THR A 74 6.56 -1.67 -17.64
N VAL A 75 5.95 -2.07 -16.53
CA VAL A 75 6.65 -2.49 -15.32
C VAL A 75 6.51 -4.00 -15.19
N GLU A 76 7.62 -4.72 -15.34
CA GLU A 76 7.65 -6.17 -15.14
C GLU A 76 7.54 -6.47 -13.64
N VAL A 77 6.42 -7.05 -13.23
CA VAL A 77 6.21 -7.44 -11.82
C VAL A 77 6.51 -8.92 -11.65
N VAL A 78 7.42 -9.25 -10.74
CA VAL A 78 7.88 -10.64 -10.53
C VAL A 78 7.85 -11.04 -9.06
N GLY A 79 7.32 -12.23 -8.77
CA GLY A 79 7.28 -12.87 -7.47
C GLY A 79 8.46 -13.81 -7.23
N LEU A 80 8.61 -14.23 -5.97
CA LEU A 80 9.68 -15.11 -5.55
C LEU A 80 9.38 -16.54 -6.02
N ASN A 81 10.33 -17.13 -6.74
CA ASN A 81 10.31 -18.56 -7.01
C ASN A 81 10.89 -19.31 -5.80
N MET A 82 10.03 -19.97 -5.03
CA MET A 82 10.42 -20.64 -3.77
C MET A 82 11.38 -21.82 -4.00
N ASP A 83 11.34 -22.47 -5.17
CA ASP A 83 12.21 -23.61 -5.48
C ASP A 83 13.64 -23.18 -5.83
N ARG A 84 13.79 -21.92 -6.29
CA ARG A 84 15.06 -21.38 -6.80
C ARG A 84 15.69 -20.37 -5.84
N GLY A 85 14.87 -19.61 -5.11
CA GLY A 85 15.29 -18.66 -4.11
C GLY A 85 16.07 -17.47 -4.68
N VAL A 86 17.06 -16.99 -3.92
CA VAL A 86 17.87 -15.83 -4.28
C VAL A 86 19.35 -16.18 -4.37
N LEU A 87 20.04 -15.58 -5.33
CA LEU A 87 21.50 -15.70 -5.45
C LEU A 87 22.17 -14.61 -4.63
N VAL A 88 23.08 -15.02 -3.76
CA VAL A 88 23.88 -14.13 -2.92
C VAL A 88 25.36 -14.37 -3.13
N GLU A 89 26.18 -13.35 -2.89
CA GLU A 89 27.63 -13.44 -2.91
C GLU A 89 28.24 -12.90 -1.59
N PRO A 90 29.42 -13.38 -1.18
CA PRO A 90 30.09 -12.86 0.01
C PRO A 90 30.39 -11.37 -0.15
N PHE A 91 29.98 -10.55 0.82
CA PHE A 91 30.20 -9.10 0.76
C PHE A 91 30.16 -8.48 2.17
N PRO A 92 31.11 -7.60 2.55
CA PRO A 92 32.34 -7.31 1.84
C PRO A 92 33.32 -8.49 1.94
N GLN A 93 34.16 -8.69 0.93
CA GLN A 93 35.21 -9.70 0.88
C GLN A 93 36.46 -9.23 1.63
N GLN A 94 36.30 -8.94 2.91
CA GLN A 94 37.36 -8.44 3.78
C GLN A 94 37.42 -9.24 5.07
N TRP A 95 38.48 -10.02 5.24
CA TRP A 95 38.58 -11.04 6.28
C TRP A 95 39.74 -10.76 7.23
N ARG A 96 39.40 -10.33 8.44
CA ARG A 96 40.33 -9.99 9.51
C ARG A 96 40.73 -11.22 10.30
N CYS A 97 42.03 -11.51 10.39
CA CYS A 97 42.58 -12.51 11.31
C CYS A 97 42.24 -12.14 12.76
N LYS A 98 41.63 -13.06 13.52
CA LYS A 98 41.26 -12.80 14.92
C LYS A 98 42.46 -12.62 15.85
N GLN A 99 43.64 -13.16 15.49
CA GLN A 99 44.87 -13.07 16.29
C GLN A 99 45.66 -11.79 16.02
N CYS A 100 46.11 -11.56 14.78
CA CYS A 100 46.99 -10.43 14.46
C CYS A 100 46.30 -9.24 13.77
N GLY A 101 45.02 -9.37 13.41
CA GLY A 101 44.27 -8.32 12.72
C GLY A 101 44.56 -8.18 11.22
N SER A 102 45.47 -8.97 10.63
CA SER A 102 45.77 -8.97 9.19
C SER A 102 44.50 -9.19 8.35
N LEU A 103 44.33 -8.41 7.29
CA LEU A 103 43.19 -8.49 6.38
C LEU A 103 43.56 -9.27 5.11
N ALA A 104 42.63 -10.09 4.64
CA ALA A 104 42.73 -10.84 3.39
C ALA A 104 41.43 -10.69 2.59
N SER A 105 41.49 -10.94 1.28
CA SER A 105 40.30 -10.94 0.42
C SER A 105 39.52 -12.26 0.50
N LYS A 106 40.20 -13.35 0.88
CA LYS A 106 39.59 -14.68 1.05
C LYS A 106 39.60 -15.13 2.51
N ARG A 107 38.53 -15.81 2.92
CA ARG A 107 38.38 -16.36 4.28
C ARG A 107 39.44 -17.42 4.59
N ASP A 108 39.69 -18.31 3.65
CA ASP A 108 40.53 -19.50 3.86
C ASP A 108 42.02 -19.22 3.59
N GLU A 109 42.37 -17.96 3.31
CA GLU A 109 43.75 -17.54 3.14
C GLU A 109 44.52 -17.64 4.46
N ARG A 110 45.56 -18.47 4.48
CA ARG A 110 46.41 -18.67 5.66
C ARG A 110 47.04 -17.35 6.08
N CYS A 111 46.93 -17.04 7.37
CA CYS A 111 47.59 -15.87 7.92
C CYS A 111 49.05 -16.19 8.22
N SER A 112 49.96 -15.27 7.90
CA SER A 112 51.40 -15.40 8.21
C SER A 112 51.71 -15.53 9.71
N CYS A 113 50.80 -15.10 10.59
CA CYS A 113 50.94 -15.30 12.04
C CYS A 113 50.57 -16.72 12.51
N GLY A 114 50.21 -17.65 11.60
CA GLY A 114 49.75 -19.00 11.93
C GLY A 114 48.26 -19.09 12.33
N GLY A 115 47.57 -17.95 12.42
CA GLY A 115 46.16 -17.89 12.82
C GLY A 115 45.22 -18.54 11.79
N ARG A 116 44.33 -19.41 12.29
CA ARG A 116 43.36 -20.17 11.48
C ARG A 116 41.95 -19.58 11.45
N SER A 117 41.65 -18.57 12.28
CA SER A 117 40.32 -17.97 12.37
C SER A 117 40.31 -16.56 11.83
N ARG A 118 39.42 -16.29 10.86
CA ARG A 118 39.13 -14.95 10.32
C ARG A 118 37.68 -14.56 10.57
N ALA A 119 37.46 -13.29 10.85
CA ALA A 119 36.15 -12.65 10.95
C ALA A 119 35.94 -11.72 9.75
N GLN A 120 34.73 -11.69 9.20
CA GLN A 120 34.38 -10.77 8.13
C GLN A 120 34.27 -9.35 8.68
N MET A 121 34.77 -8.36 7.95
CA MET A 121 34.54 -6.95 8.26
C MET A 121 33.10 -6.59 7.90
N GLN A 122 32.46 -5.74 8.71
CA GLN A 122 31.04 -5.40 8.56
C GLN A 122 30.78 -4.06 7.86
N PHE A 123 31.83 -3.35 7.45
CA PHE A 123 31.72 -1.99 6.94
C PHE A 123 31.50 -1.98 5.42
N VAL A 124 30.65 -1.06 4.98
CA VAL A 124 30.33 -0.83 3.58
C VAL A 124 30.36 0.66 3.29
N THR A 125 30.61 1.01 2.03
CA THR A 125 30.48 2.37 1.53
C THR A 125 29.12 2.55 0.86
N TYR A 126 28.55 3.75 0.98
CA TYR A 126 27.31 4.14 0.31
C TYR A 126 27.34 5.64 -0.06
N HIS A 127 26.48 6.06 -0.97
CA HIS A 127 26.31 7.46 -1.34
C HIS A 127 24.85 7.75 -1.68
N ASP A 128 24.43 9.00 -1.50
CA ASP A 128 23.04 9.45 -1.69
C ASP A 128 22.58 9.35 -3.15
N CYS A 129 23.53 9.25 -4.08
CA CYS A 129 23.25 8.93 -5.49
C CYS A 129 22.83 7.46 -5.71
N GLY A 130 22.79 6.64 -4.65
CA GLY A 130 22.49 5.23 -4.70
C GLY A 130 23.69 4.32 -4.93
N ALA A 131 24.94 4.82 -4.94
CA ALA A 131 26.12 3.95 -5.05
C ALA A 131 26.38 3.17 -3.74
N SER A 132 26.91 1.95 -3.83
CA SER A 132 27.48 1.23 -2.69
C SER A 132 28.69 0.39 -3.10
N GLY A 133 29.47 -0.05 -2.13
CA GLY A 133 30.61 -0.91 -2.40
C GLY A 133 31.41 -1.28 -1.17
N GLU A 134 32.41 -2.13 -1.38
CA GLU A 134 33.36 -2.48 -0.34
C GLU A 134 34.28 -1.28 -0.05
N PRO A 135 34.59 -0.99 1.22
CA PRO A 135 35.55 0.05 1.54
C PRO A 135 36.95 -0.29 1.03
N THR A 136 37.60 0.65 0.37
CA THR A 136 38.99 0.53 -0.06
C THR A 136 39.91 0.38 1.16
N LEU A 137 40.75 -0.65 1.14
CA LEU A 137 41.73 -0.89 2.21
C LEU A 137 43.07 -0.21 1.87
N PRO A 138 43.66 0.57 2.80
CA PRO A 138 44.99 1.11 2.60
C PRO A 138 46.02 -0.04 2.67
N ARG A 139 47.07 -0.01 1.84
CA ARG A 139 48.13 -1.04 1.86
C ARG A 139 49.52 -0.43 2.04
N CYS A 140 50.38 -1.14 2.76
CA CYS A 140 51.79 -0.77 2.90
C CYS A 140 52.48 -0.78 1.53
N ARG A 141 53.17 0.30 1.16
CA ARG A 141 53.88 0.40 -0.14
C ARG A 141 54.99 -0.63 -0.30
N THR A 142 55.66 -0.99 0.81
CA THR A 142 56.78 -1.95 0.81
C THR A 142 56.30 -3.40 0.85
N HIS A 143 55.34 -3.71 1.72
CA HIS A 143 54.95 -5.10 2.03
C HIS A 143 53.63 -5.53 1.39
N ASN A 144 52.91 -4.61 0.73
CA ASN A 144 51.58 -4.82 0.16
C ASN A 144 50.57 -5.47 1.14
N ALA A 145 50.73 -5.19 2.43
CA ALA A 145 49.98 -5.82 3.52
C ALA A 145 49.26 -4.78 4.39
N VAL A 146 48.17 -5.21 5.03
CA VAL A 146 47.35 -4.38 5.92
C VAL A 146 46.74 -5.22 7.04
N ALA A 147 46.71 -4.64 8.23
CA ALA A 147 46.05 -5.18 9.41
C ALA A 147 45.22 -4.07 10.08
N VAL A 148 44.17 -4.46 10.81
CA VAL A 148 43.31 -3.53 11.52
C VAL A 148 43.11 -3.94 12.98
N ARG A 149 43.20 -2.95 13.87
CA ARG A 149 42.82 -3.08 15.27
C ARG A 149 41.43 -2.46 15.45
N LEU A 150 40.49 -3.28 15.93
CA LEU A 150 39.16 -2.83 16.34
C LEU A 150 39.28 -2.36 17.80
N PRO A 151 38.98 -1.09 18.12
CA PRO A 151 38.74 -0.69 19.51
C PRO A 151 37.43 -1.34 20.01
N GLY A 152 37.23 -1.39 21.33
CA GLY A 152 36.01 -1.95 21.93
C GLY A 152 34.71 -1.22 21.52
N THR A 153 34.83 -0.03 20.93
CA THR A 153 33.76 0.79 20.36
C THR A 153 33.73 0.64 18.83
N ALA A 154 32.57 0.31 18.28
CA ALA A 154 32.41 -0.20 16.91
C ALA A 154 32.27 0.90 15.83
N THR A 155 32.88 2.07 16.00
CA THR A 155 32.79 3.15 14.99
C THR A 155 33.92 3.05 13.97
N ALA A 156 33.61 3.34 12.70
CA ALA A 156 34.59 3.16 11.63
C ALA A 156 35.79 4.13 11.70
N ARG A 157 35.63 5.29 12.35
CA ARG A 157 36.68 6.32 12.48
C ARG A 157 37.76 5.93 13.48
N GLU A 158 37.43 5.10 14.45
CA GLU A 158 38.37 4.66 15.49
C GLU A 158 39.26 3.50 15.04
N LEU A 159 38.96 2.92 13.87
CA LEU A 159 39.76 1.85 13.27
C LEU A 159 41.18 2.34 12.99
N ARG A 160 42.16 1.55 13.40
CA ARG A 160 43.58 1.83 13.12
C ARG A 160 44.12 0.79 12.15
N PHE A 161 44.46 1.23 10.94
CA PHE A 161 45.09 0.40 9.93
C PHE A 161 46.62 0.53 10.02
N PHE A 162 47.33 -0.59 9.99
CA PHE A 162 48.78 -0.65 10.10
C PHE A 162 49.35 -1.79 9.26
N CYS A 163 50.64 -1.72 8.93
CA CYS A 163 51.33 -2.85 8.29
C CYS A 163 51.65 -3.94 9.33
N PRO A 164 51.28 -5.21 9.14
CA PRO A 164 51.62 -6.27 10.09
C PRO A 164 53.12 -6.58 10.18
N GLN A 165 53.92 -6.16 9.20
CA GLN A 165 55.36 -6.44 9.11
C GLN A 165 56.20 -5.30 9.71
N CYS A 166 56.11 -4.08 9.17
CA CYS A 166 56.88 -2.93 9.67
C CYS A 166 56.16 -2.08 10.74
N ARG A 167 54.92 -2.41 11.09
CA ARG A 167 54.09 -1.70 12.09
C ARG A 167 53.78 -0.23 11.79
N SER A 168 54.18 0.29 10.63
CA SER A 168 53.82 1.64 10.19
C SER A 168 52.29 1.80 10.11
N ALA A 169 51.78 2.91 10.64
CA ALA A 169 50.39 3.30 10.46
C ALA A 169 50.11 3.60 8.97
N LEU A 170 48.96 3.14 8.47
CA LEU A 170 48.58 3.29 7.07
C LEU A 170 47.57 4.43 6.83
N THR A 171 46.84 4.82 7.87
CA THR A 171 45.91 5.96 7.86
C THR A 171 46.03 6.72 9.19
N SER A 172 45.65 8.00 9.19
CA SER A 172 45.54 8.83 10.41
C SER A 172 44.35 8.43 11.28
N GLY A 173 43.36 7.73 10.72
CA GLY A 173 42.21 7.15 11.42
C GLY A 173 41.17 6.66 10.42
N GLY A 174 40.59 5.49 10.68
CA GLY A 174 39.54 4.92 9.84
C GLY A 174 39.98 4.52 8.43
N PHE A 175 38.97 4.29 7.59
CA PHE A 175 39.14 3.99 6.17
C PHE A 175 39.54 5.26 5.38
N PRO A 176 40.29 5.13 4.28
CA PRO A 176 40.61 6.25 3.40
C PRO A 176 39.35 6.85 2.75
N PHE A 177 39.44 8.13 2.40
CA PHE A 177 38.44 8.81 1.56
C PHE A 177 38.32 8.10 0.21
N GLN A 178 37.08 7.92 -0.26
CA GLN A 178 36.78 7.21 -1.49
C GLN A 178 35.80 8.05 -2.32
N PRO A 179 36.24 8.65 -3.43
CA PRO A 179 35.37 9.46 -4.27
C PRO A 179 34.21 8.62 -4.82
N CYS A 180 33.05 9.25 -4.96
CA CYS A 180 31.92 8.62 -5.63
C CYS A 180 32.03 8.83 -7.15
N SER A 181 31.65 7.81 -7.92
CA SER A 181 31.66 7.87 -9.39
C SER A 181 30.64 8.86 -9.96
N CYS A 182 29.69 9.34 -9.15
CA CYS A 182 28.75 10.36 -9.57
C CYS A 182 29.34 11.78 -9.63
N GLY A 183 30.58 11.97 -9.17
CA GLY A 183 31.25 13.28 -9.15
C GLY A 183 30.93 14.16 -7.95
N ASP A 184 29.84 13.88 -7.23
CA ASP A 184 29.47 14.61 -6.01
C ASP A 184 30.11 13.98 -4.76
N GLY A 185 31.27 14.49 -4.36
CA GLY A 185 31.92 14.13 -3.10
C GLY A 185 32.38 12.68 -2.96
N GLY A 186 32.49 12.24 -1.69
CA GLY A 186 32.96 10.91 -1.32
C GLY A 186 31.85 10.02 -0.79
N LYS A 187 32.05 8.70 -0.86
CA LYS A 187 31.14 7.74 -0.26
C LYS A 187 31.22 7.80 1.27
N ASN A 188 30.06 7.80 1.92
CA ASN A 188 29.92 7.59 3.35
C ASN A 188 30.20 6.13 3.71
N LEU A 189 30.50 5.88 4.98
CA LEU A 189 30.87 4.55 5.46
C LEU A 189 30.20 4.22 6.79
N THR A 190 29.61 3.04 6.87
CA THR A 190 28.93 2.53 8.07
C THR A 190 28.88 1.00 8.04
N VAL A 191 28.25 0.39 9.04
CA VAL A 191 27.98 -1.05 9.07
C VAL A 191 26.87 -1.41 8.09
N HIS A 192 26.98 -2.56 7.43
CA HIS A 192 26.06 -2.95 6.36
C HIS A 192 24.58 -3.03 6.76
N ARG A 193 24.28 -3.27 8.06
CA ARG A 193 22.90 -3.34 8.59
C ARG A 193 22.21 -1.99 8.73
N ALA A 194 22.94 -0.88 8.64
CA ALA A 194 22.34 0.43 8.83
C ALA A 194 21.31 0.71 7.73
N ALA A 195 20.13 1.23 8.09
CA ALA A 195 19.04 1.50 7.13
C ALA A 195 19.47 2.41 5.97
N VAL A 196 20.41 3.34 6.23
CA VAL A 196 20.99 4.25 5.23
C VAL A 196 21.80 3.52 4.13
N VAL A 197 22.20 2.27 4.32
CA VAL A 197 22.95 1.49 3.30
C VAL A 197 22.02 0.97 2.21
N PHE A 198 20.78 0.65 2.57
CA PHE A 198 19.77 0.15 1.64
C PHE A 198 18.38 0.28 2.29
N SER A 199 17.59 1.23 1.80
CA SER A 199 16.20 1.41 2.22
C SER A 199 15.28 1.13 1.03
N PRO A 200 14.60 -0.03 0.98
CA PRO A 200 13.69 -0.36 -0.11
C PRO A 200 12.46 0.55 -0.09
N ARG A 201 11.90 0.80 -1.27
CA ARG A 201 10.68 1.59 -1.48
C ARG A 201 9.60 0.71 -2.06
N PHE A 202 8.44 0.78 -1.43
CA PHE A 202 7.30 -0.07 -1.73
C PHE A 202 6.11 0.74 -2.22
N ALA A 203 5.33 0.15 -3.12
CA ALA A 203 3.99 0.59 -3.48
C ALA A 203 3.02 -0.54 -3.16
N VAL A 204 1.81 -0.20 -2.69
CA VAL A 204 0.76 -1.17 -2.40
C VAL A 204 -0.39 -0.94 -3.38
N LEU A 205 -0.72 -1.98 -4.13
CA LEU A 205 -1.94 -2.07 -4.92
C LEU A 205 -2.96 -2.83 -4.10
N VAL A 206 -4.05 -2.16 -3.77
CA VAL A 206 -5.15 -2.77 -3.05
C VAL A 206 -6.17 -3.24 -4.07
N ASN A 207 -6.61 -4.48 -3.90
CA ASN A 207 -7.55 -5.14 -4.78
C ASN A 207 -7.19 -5.01 -6.28
N PRO A 208 -5.96 -5.40 -6.67
CA PRO A 208 -5.61 -5.45 -8.08
C PRO A 208 -6.51 -6.49 -8.75
N PRO A 209 -7.28 -6.11 -9.78
CA PRO A 209 -8.19 -7.04 -10.40
C PRO A 209 -7.38 -8.13 -11.12
N ASP A 210 -7.83 -9.38 -11.02
CA ASP A 210 -7.29 -10.45 -11.86
C ASP A 210 -7.52 -10.07 -13.34
N PRO A 211 -6.53 -10.18 -14.24
CA PRO A 211 -6.71 -9.77 -15.62
C PRO A 211 -7.90 -10.43 -16.34
N SER A 212 -8.21 -11.68 -15.99
CA SER A 212 -9.36 -12.40 -16.55
C SER A 212 -10.69 -11.87 -16.00
N ASP A 213 -10.77 -11.60 -14.70
CA ASP A 213 -11.94 -10.95 -14.09
C ASP A 213 -12.11 -9.51 -14.60
N ALA A 214 -11.02 -8.75 -14.73
CA ALA A 214 -11.04 -7.41 -15.30
C ALA A 214 -11.55 -7.43 -16.75
N ALA A 215 -11.07 -8.39 -17.56
CA ALA A 215 -11.55 -8.55 -18.94
C ALA A 215 -13.03 -8.94 -18.99
N HIS A 216 -13.47 -9.82 -18.08
CA HIS A 216 -14.86 -10.23 -17.97
C HIS A 216 -15.77 -9.06 -17.56
N LEU A 217 -15.39 -8.30 -16.52
CA LEU A 217 -16.13 -7.10 -16.09
C LEU A 217 -16.21 -6.06 -17.21
N ARG A 218 -15.10 -5.82 -17.94
CA ARG A 218 -15.11 -4.94 -19.11
C ARG A 218 -16.05 -5.43 -20.20
N ALA A 219 -16.05 -6.73 -20.52
CA ALA A 219 -16.95 -7.32 -21.50
C ALA A 219 -18.43 -7.26 -21.07
N ALA A 220 -18.71 -7.26 -19.76
CA ALA A 220 -20.06 -7.18 -19.20
C ALA A 220 -20.61 -5.74 -19.09
N GLY A 221 -19.92 -4.73 -19.63
CA GLY A 221 -20.34 -3.32 -19.57
C GLY A 221 -19.47 -2.43 -18.66
N GLY A 222 -18.42 -2.99 -18.07
CA GLY A 222 -17.35 -2.24 -17.40
C GLY A 222 -17.81 -1.39 -16.22
N GLY A 223 -17.26 -0.18 -16.12
CA GLY A 223 -17.49 0.72 -15.00
C GLY A 223 -18.92 1.23 -14.88
N ALA A 224 -19.63 1.41 -15.99
CA ALA A 224 -21.04 1.81 -15.99
C ALA A 224 -21.92 0.77 -15.30
N ARG A 225 -21.76 -0.51 -15.68
CA ARG A 225 -22.47 -1.65 -15.07
C ARG A 225 -22.15 -1.78 -13.57
N ALA A 226 -20.86 -1.67 -13.23
CA ALA A 226 -20.43 -1.73 -11.83
C ALA A 226 -21.01 -0.57 -11.00
N LEU A 227 -21.09 0.64 -11.56
CA LEU A 227 -21.71 1.78 -10.90
C LEU A 227 -23.20 1.54 -10.66
N GLU A 228 -23.95 1.11 -11.68
CA GLU A 228 -25.38 0.79 -11.59
C GLU A 228 -25.66 -0.24 -10.48
N TRP A 229 -24.86 -1.31 -10.43
CA TRP A 229 -24.94 -2.30 -9.36
C TRP A 229 -24.73 -1.72 -7.95
N ILE A 230 -23.78 -0.79 -7.78
CA ILE A 230 -23.56 -0.10 -6.50
C ILE A 230 -24.69 0.85 -6.15
N LEU A 231 -25.21 1.60 -7.13
CA LEU A 231 -26.34 2.51 -6.95
C LEU A 231 -27.58 1.77 -6.45
N ASN A 232 -27.77 0.53 -6.92
CA ASN A 232 -28.79 -0.41 -6.50
C ASN A 232 -28.44 -1.19 -5.22
N GLY A 233 -27.55 -0.67 -4.38
CA GLY A 233 -27.28 -1.23 -3.06
C GLY A 233 -26.47 -2.54 -3.06
N MET A 234 -25.91 -2.95 -4.19
CA MET A 234 -25.14 -4.20 -4.35
C MET A 234 -25.91 -5.47 -3.96
N ASP A 235 -27.24 -5.46 -4.16
CA ASP A 235 -28.13 -6.56 -3.75
C ASP A 235 -27.82 -7.87 -4.50
N ALA A 236 -27.48 -7.77 -5.78
CA ALA A 236 -27.06 -8.93 -6.57
C ALA A 236 -25.64 -9.38 -6.20
N ASP A 237 -25.41 -10.71 -6.15
CA ASP A 237 -24.09 -11.28 -5.81
C ASP A 237 -23.05 -11.13 -6.90
N ASP A 238 -23.48 -11.16 -8.17
CA ASP A 238 -22.60 -10.92 -9.31
C ASP A 238 -22.94 -9.56 -9.93
N PRO A 239 -22.01 -8.58 -9.95
CA PRO A 239 -22.21 -7.30 -10.63
C PRO A 239 -22.45 -7.43 -12.14
N THR A 240 -22.16 -8.60 -12.73
CA THR A 240 -22.39 -8.89 -14.15
C THR A 240 -23.71 -9.61 -14.44
N SER A 241 -24.46 -10.00 -13.41
CA SER A 241 -25.75 -10.68 -13.59
C SER A 241 -26.80 -9.78 -14.26
N GLY A 242 -27.45 -10.27 -15.32
CA GLY A 242 -28.43 -9.51 -16.14
C GLY A 242 -27.98 -9.29 -17.59
N ARG A 243 -28.79 -8.64 -18.45
CA ARG A 243 -28.36 -8.25 -19.80
C ARG A 243 -27.48 -6.99 -19.72
N GLN A 244 -26.71 -6.70 -20.78
CA GLN A 244 -26.00 -5.42 -20.85
C GLN A 244 -27.01 -4.26 -20.81
N THR A 245 -26.69 -3.20 -20.07
CA THR A 245 -27.52 -2.00 -20.03
C THR A 245 -27.19 -1.05 -21.16
N PHE A 246 -28.14 -0.18 -21.52
CA PHE A 246 -27.97 0.87 -22.52
C PHE A 246 -26.63 1.61 -22.39
N ALA A 247 -26.29 2.07 -21.17
CA ALA A 247 -25.05 2.81 -20.95
C ALA A 247 -23.80 1.94 -21.01
N GLY A 248 -23.83 0.71 -20.48
CA GLY A 248 -22.72 -0.22 -20.59
C GLY A 248 -22.43 -0.59 -22.05
N LEU A 249 -23.48 -0.80 -22.85
CA LEU A 249 -23.37 -1.05 -24.29
C LEU A 249 -22.86 0.19 -25.04
N ARG A 250 -23.40 1.39 -24.72
CA ARG A 250 -22.92 2.67 -25.30
C ARG A 250 -21.44 2.89 -25.01
N ASP A 251 -21.00 2.71 -23.78
CA ASP A 251 -19.59 2.89 -23.40
C ASP A 251 -18.69 1.86 -24.09
N THR A 252 -19.15 0.60 -24.21
CA THR A 252 -18.43 -0.45 -24.96
C THR A 252 -18.26 -0.06 -26.44
N LEU A 253 -19.30 0.49 -27.06
CA LEU A 253 -19.27 0.96 -28.45
C LEU A 253 -18.38 2.20 -28.62
N ARG A 254 -18.36 3.12 -27.64
CA ARG A 254 -17.42 4.25 -27.65
C ARG A 254 -15.98 3.78 -27.55
N GLN A 255 -15.69 2.81 -26.68
CA GLN A 255 -14.35 2.26 -26.52
C GLN A 255 -13.86 1.49 -27.76
N SER A 256 -14.77 0.95 -28.57
CA SER A 256 -14.43 0.34 -29.86
C SER A 256 -14.24 1.35 -31.00
N GLY A 257 -14.35 2.65 -30.72
CA GLY A 257 -14.02 3.74 -31.65
C GLY A 257 -15.23 4.35 -32.37
N LEU A 258 -16.46 4.02 -31.98
CA LEU A 258 -17.64 4.69 -32.53
C LEU A 258 -17.82 6.10 -31.94
N SER A 259 -18.39 7.00 -32.74
CA SER A 259 -18.84 8.30 -32.26
C SER A 259 -19.93 8.15 -31.19
N ASP A 260 -20.05 9.11 -30.28
CA ASP A 260 -21.06 9.07 -29.21
C ASP A 260 -22.48 8.93 -29.76
N GLN A 261 -22.80 9.61 -30.87
CA GLN A 261 -24.11 9.50 -31.52
C GLN A 261 -24.36 8.09 -32.06
N ALA A 262 -23.40 7.53 -32.79
CA ALA A 262 -23.53 6.17 -33.35
C ALA A 262 -23.61 5.10 -32.25
N ALA A 263 -22.86 5.28 -31.16
CA ALA A 263 -22.91 4.39 -30.00
C ALA A 263 -24.28 4.44 -29.30
N ARG A 264 -24.87 5.64 -29.16
CA ARG A 264 -26.24 5.83 -28.63
C ARG A 264 -27.28 5.15 -29.51
N ASP A 265 -27.25 5.39 -30.82
CA ASP A 265 -28.27 4.88 -31.75
C ASP A 265 -28.28 3.34 -31.76
N LEU A 266 -27.09 2.71 -31.74
CA LEU A 266 -26.94 1.25 -31.70
C LEU A 266 -27.37 0.66 -30.35
N ALA A 267 -27.00 1.32 -29.25
CA ALA A 267 -27.42 0.90 -27.91
C ALA A 267 -28.95 0.99 -27.77
N GLN A 268 -29.56 2.07 -28.28
CA GLN A 268 -31.01 2.24 -28.28
C GLN A 268 -31.70 1.15 -29.10
N ALA A 269 -31.18 0.86 -30.30
CA ALA A 269 -31.73 -0.19 -31.15
C ALA A 269 -31.64 -1.58 -30.51
N ALA A 270 -30.60 -1.85 -29.70
CA ALA A 270 -30.49 -3.10 -28.94
C ALA A 270 -31.51 -3.18 -27.79
N VAL A 271 -31.76 -2.06 -27.11
CA VAL A 271 -32.82 -1.95 -26.09
C VAL A 271 -34.20 -2.17 -26.71
N ASP A 272 -34.48 -1.51 -27.83
CA ASP A 272 -35.77 -1.61 -28.54
C ASP A 272 -36.05 -3.04 -29.02
N ARG A 273 -35.00 -3.81 -29.35
CA ARG A 273 -35.08 -5.23 -29.72
C ARG A 273 -35.11 -6.19 -28.51
N GLY A 274 -35.01 -5.67 -27.28
CA GLY A 274 -34.90 -6.47 -26.06
C GLY A 274 -33.60 -7.28 -25.97
N GLU A 275 -32.57 -6.90 -26.73
CA GLU A 275 -31.22 -7.49 -26.73
C GLU A 275 -30.34 -6.87 -25.63
N ALA A 276 -30.69 -5.67 -25.18
CA ALA A 276 -30.10 -4.97 -24.05
C ALA A 276 -31.21 -4.50 -23.09
N ASP A 277 -30.89 -4.37 -21.81
CA ASP A 277 -31.81 -3.74 -20.86
C ASP A 277 -31.72 -2.21 -21.03
N ALA A 278 -32.87 -1.52 -20.98
CA ALA A 278 -32.88 -0.05 -20.95
C ALA A 278 -32.08 0.52 -19.78
N GLY A 279 -31.78 -0.33 -18.79
CA GLY A 279 -31.35 0.06 -17.46
C GLY A 279 -32.53 0.66 -16.70
N ASP A 280 -32.29 0.95 -15.43
CA ASP A 280 -33.08 1.77 -14.53
C ASP A 280 -33.03 3.28 -14.88
N GLY A 281 -32.52 3.65 -16.07
CA GLY A 281 -32.40 5.03 -16.52
C GLY A 281 -31.29 5.84 -15.82
N THR A 282 -30.59 5.24 -14.86
CA THR A 282 -29.55 5.90 -14.05
C THR A 282 -28.17 5.85 -14.68
N ALA A 283 -28.01 5.46 -15.94
CA ALA A 283 -26.69 5.36 -16.55
C ALA A 283 -26.46 6.37 -17.69
N ASP A 284 -27.48 7.20 -17.98
CA ASP A 284 -27.33 8.48 -18.70
C ASP A 284 -27.25 9.67 -17.73
N ILE A 285 -26.66 9.47 -16.54
CA ILE A 285 -26.35 10.59 -15.64
C ILE A 285 -25.25 11.41 -16.31
N GLY A 286 -25.50 12.70 -16.51
CA GLY A 286 -24.52 13.67 -16.98
C GLY A 286 -23.43 13.96 -15.95
N LEU A 287 -22.69 12.93 -15.52
CA LEU A 287 -21.55 13.09 -14.62
C LEU A 287 -20.42 13.81 -15.36
N PRO A 288 -19.73 14.77 -14.73
CA PRO A 288 -18.48 15.32 -15.26
C PRO A 288 -17.47 14.20 -15.54
N ASP A 289 -16.76 14.27 -16.67
CA ASP A 289 -15.86 13.20 -17.12
C ASP A 289 -14.88 12.74 -16.03
N SER A 290 -14.28 13.68 -15.30
CA SER A 290 -13.34 13.37 -14.22
C SER A 290 -13.96 12.61 -13.05
N VAL A 291 -15.22 12.90 -12.73
CA VAL A 291 -15.95 12.22 -11.63
C VAL A 291 -16.43 10.86 -12.10
N ARG A 292 -16.94 10.77 -13.33
CA ARG A 292 -17.37 9.51 -13.93
C ARG A 292 -16.23 8.50 -13.97
N ASP A 293 -15.06 8.90 -14.47
CA ASP A 293 -13.92 8.00 -14.60
C ASP A 293 -13.46 7.46 -13.23
N LYS A 294 -13.47 8.31 -12.19
CA LYS A 294 -13.12 7.91 -10.83
C LYS A 294 -14.19 7.04 -10.16
N ALA A 295 -15.46 7.39 -10.31
CA ALA A 295 -16.56 6.58 -9.83
C ALA A 295 -16.54 5.18 -10.48
N TYR A 296 -16.30 5.11 -11.79
CA TYR A 296 -16.15 3.85 -12.52
C TYR A 296 -14.95 3.03 -12.07
N GLU A 297 -13.80 3.67 -11.84
CA GLU A 297 -12.59 3.01 -11.32
C GLU A 297 -12.85 2.39 -9.94
N GLU A 298 -13.41 3.17 -9.01
CA GLU A 298 -13.78 2.69 -7.67
C GLU A 298 -14.84 1.59 -7.73
N ALA A 299 -15.81 1.70 -8.65
CA ALA A 299 -16.88 0.72 -8.81
C ALA A 299 -16.34 -0.62 -9.34
N LEU A 300 -15.48 -0.57 -10.36
CA LEU A 300 -14.80 -1.76 -10.90
C LEU A 300 -13.92 -2.42 -9.85
N SER A 301 -13.21 -1.62 -9.04
CA SER A 301 -12.46 -2.15 -7.91
C SER A 301 -13.41 -2.91 -6.98
N LEU A 302 -14.49 -2.29 -6.50
CA LEU A 302 -15.42 -2.94 -5.58
C LEU A 302 -16.04 -4.23 -6.18
N ALA A 303 -16.45 -4.19 -7.45
CA ALA A 303 -16.96 -5.34 -8.20
C ALA A 303 -15.94 -6.48 -8.26
N SER A 304 -14.65 -6.17 -8.48
CA SER A 304 -13.59 -7.16 -8.44
C SER A 304 -13.35 -7.72 -7.03
N ALA A 305 -13.53 -6.91 -5.98
CA ALA A 305 -13.30 -7.34 -4.60
C ALA A 305 -14.30 -8.40 -4.17
N VAL A 306 -15.58 -8.20 -4.49
CA VAL A 306 -16.67 -9.11 -4.04
C VAL A 306 -16.69 -10.43 -4.80
N ARG A 307 -16.19 -10.46 -6.05
CA ARG A 307 -16.09 -11.70 -6.85
C ARG A 307 -15.14 -12.74 -6.23
N GLY A 308 -14.23 -12.32 -5.35
CA GLY A 308 -13.38 -13.20 -4.58
C GLY A 308 -14.13 -14.05 -3.54
N GLY A 309 -15.41 -13.77 -3.30
CA GLY A 309 -16.22 -14.33 -2.22
C GLY A 309 -16.58 -13.23 -1.23
N ARG A 310 -17.88 -13.08 -0.95
CA ARG A 310 -18.39 -12.18 0.07
C ARG A 310 -19.42 -12.87 0.95
N THR A 311 -19.49 -12.47 2.22
CA THR A 311 -20.55 -12.86 3.15
C THR A 311 -21.21 -11.61 3.72
N ARG A 312 -22.53 -11.47 3.55
CA ARG A 312 -23.35 -10.40 4.12
C ARG A 312 -23.95 -10.83 5.46
N VAL A 313 -24.37 -9.85 6.25
CA VAL A 313 -25.15 -10.13 7.47
C VAL A 313 -26.48 -10.83 7.14
N SER A 314 -27.12 -10.50 6.02
CA SER A 314 -28.31 -11.20 5.53
C SER A 314 -28.04 -12.68 5.25
N ASP A 315 -26.90 -13.00 4.64
CA ASP A 315 -26.52 -14.39 4.37
C ASP A 315 -26.32 -15.18 5.67
N MET A 316 -25.80 -14.53 6.73
CA MET A 316 -25.71 -15.13 8.06
C MET A 316 -27.08 -15.35 8.72
N VAL A 317 -28.03 -14.43 8.53
CA VAL A 317 -29.41 -14.59 9.02
C VAL A 317 -30.05 -15.80 8.34
N ASP A 318 -29.97 -15.87 7.01
CA ASP A 318 -30.57 -16.94 6.21
C ASP A 318 -29.91 -18.30 6.51
N GLY A 319 -28.58 -18.31 6.68
CA GLY A 319 -27.77 -19.50 6.94
C GLY A 319 -27.81 -20.03 8.38
N THR A 320 -28.48 -19.35 9.33
CA THR A 320 -28.50 -19.77 10.74
C THR A 320 -29.89 -19.87 11.36
N THR A 321 -29.97 -20.55 12.51
CA THR A 321 -31.17 -20.69 13.35
C THR A 321 -30.96 -20.02 14.71
N PRO A 322 -32.03 -19.79 15.51
CA PRO A 322 -31.89 -19.25 16.86
C PRO A 322 -30.98 -20.11 17.76
N PRO A 323 -30.15 -19.51 18.64
CA PRO A 323 -30.15 -18.09 19.02
C PRO A 323 -29.31 -17.17 18.11
N LEU A 324 -28.51 -17.70 17.18
CA LEU A 324 -27.64 -16.89 16.31
C LEU A 324 -28.43 -16.02 15.34
N ARG A 325 -29.49 -16.58 14.72
CA ARG A 325 -30.41 -15.79 13.89
C ARG A 325 -30.96 -14.57 14.62
N THR A 326 -31.40 -14.75 15.87
CA THR A 326 -31.92 -13.65 16.71
C THR A 326 -30.87 -12.58 17.01
N LEU A 327 -29.61 -12.99 17.20
CA LEU A 327 -28.49 -12.06 17.37
C LEU A 327 -28.27 -11.21 16.11
N TYR A 328 -28.31 -11.85 14.93
CA TYR A 328 -28.06 -11.19 13.65
C TYR A 328 -29.24 -10.30 13.21
N GLU A 329 -30.48 -10.75 13.38
CA GLU A 329 -31.69 -9.96 13.08
C GLU A 329 -31.87 -8.78 14.05
N GLY A 330 -31.48 -8.95 15.33
CA GLY A 330 -31.65 -7.92 16.36
C GLY A 330 -30.41 -7.07 16.58
N ALA A 331 -29.45 -7.58 17.35
CA ALA A 331 -28.34 -6.78 17.87
C ALA A 331 -27.40 -6.28 16.76
N TYR A 332 -27.15 -7.08 15.71
CA TYR A 332 -26.34 -6.65 14.57
C TYR A 332 -27.04 -5.55 13.78
N TYR A 333 -28.31 -5.75 13.44
CA TYR A 333 -29.12 -4.75 12.72
C TYR A 333 -29.17 -3.42 13.47
N ASP A 334 -29.49 -3.44 14.77
CA ASP A 334 -29.54 -2.24 15.60
C ASP A 334 -28.17 -1.53 15.68
N ALA A 335 -27.09 -2.30 15.79
CA ALA A 335 -25.75 -1.74 15.85
C ALA A 335 -25.33 -1.09 14.53
N MET A 336 -25.63 -1.70 13.38
CA MET A 336 -25.39 -1.10 12.06
C MET A 336 -26.20 0.18 11.87
N ARG A 337 -27.47 0.17 12.27
CA ARG A 337 -28.34 1.35 12.21
C ARG A 337 -27.83 2.51 13.06
N ARG A 338 -27.39 2.24 14.29
CA ARG A 338 -26.76 3.25 15.18
C ARG A 338 -25.42 3.76 14.64
N ALA A 339 -24.69 2.92 13.93
CA ALA A 339 -23.44 3.29 13.27
C ALA A 339 -23.66 4.01 11.93
N HIS A 340 -24.91 4.23 11.49
CA HIS A 340 -25.25 4.82 10.18
C HIS A 340 -24.62 4.06 9.01
N LEU A 341 -24.68 2.73 9.07
CA LEU A 341 -24.19 1.83 8.03
C LEU A 341 -25.35 1.19 7.28
N GLU A 342 -25.28 1.20 5.95
CA GLU A 342 -26.18 0.43 5.09
C GLU A 342 -25.85 -1.06 5.16
N GLY A 343 -24.57 -1.40 5.23
CA GLY A 343 -24.12 -2.77 5.26
C GLY A 343 -22.66 -2.94 5.63
N ILE A 344 -22.34 -4.14 6.11
CA ILE A 344 -20.98 -4.61 6.33
C ILE A 344 -20.87 -6.01 5.70
N GLU A 345 -19.83 -6.22 4.92
CA GLU A 345 -19.59 -7.47 4.18
C GLU A 345 -18.19 -7.99 4.48
N LEU A 346 -18.09 -9.28 4.79
CA LEU A 346 -16.81 -9.97 4.90
C LEU A 346 -16.33 -10.35 3.49
N LEU A 347 -15.09 -10.00 3.17
CA LEU A 347 -14.40 -10.36 1.94
C LEU A 347 -13.28 -11.35 2.29
N ASP A 348 -13.49 -12.63 2.00
CA ASP A 348 -12.60 -13.71 2.46
C ASP A 348 -11.27 -13.77 1.71
N ASN A 349 -11.26 -13.22 0.50
CA ASN A 349 -10.20 -13.42 -0.49
C ASN A 349 -9.74 -12.10 -1.11
N PHE A 350 -9.58 -11.08 -0.28
CA PHE A 350 -9.26 -9.72 -0.72
C PHE A 350 -7.79 -9.65 -1.19
N PRO A 351 -7.51 -9.37 -2.49
CA PRO A 351 -6.16 -9.39 -3.00
C PRO A 351 -5.42 -8.09 -2.68
N VAL A 352 -4.16 -8.20 -2.27
CA VAL A 352 -3.27 -7.05 -2.03
C VAL A 352 -1.91 -7.38 -2.63
N ALA A 353 -1.42 -6.53 -3.52
CA ALA A 353 -0.08 -6.65 -4.10
C ALA A 353 0.85 -5.60 -3.51
N THR A 354 1.90 -6.04 -2.81
CA THR A 354 2.98 -5.17 -2.36
C THR A 354 4.14 -5.27 -3.36
N LEU A 355 4.62 -4.13 -3.86
CA LEU A 355 5.64 -4.03 -4.89
C LEU A 355 6.88 -3.29 -4.37
N ALA A 356 8.02 -3.96 -4.27
CA ALA A 356 9.31 -3.33 -4.12
C ALA A 356 9.83 -2.90 -5.50
N PHE A 357 9.80 -1.60 -5.78
CA PHE A 357 10.10 -1.08 -7.12
C PHE A 357 11.41 -0.27 -7.18
N ALA A 358 11.91 0.17 -6.03
CA ALA A 358 13.13 0.96 -5.95
C ALA A 358 13.79 0.84 -4.57
N TYR A 359 14.94 1.49 -4.42
CA TYR A 359 15.59 1.71 -3.12
C TYR A 359 16.28 3.07 -3.07
N THR A 360 16.59 3.52 -1.85
CA THR A 360 17.40 4.71 -1.57
C THR A 360 18.60 4.32 -0.70
N ARG A 361 19.65 5.13 -0.73
CA ARG A 361 20.81 5.04 0.18
C ARG A 361 21.09 6.45 0.71
N GLY A 362 21.53 6.56 1.96
CA GLY A 362 21.72 7.85 2.63
C GLY A 362 20.50 8.32 3.37
N ASP A 363 20.19 9.60 3.23
CA ASP A 363 19.04 10.23 3.88
C ASP A 363 17.74 9.46 3.59
N LEU A 364 17.02 9.14 4.67
CA LEU A 364 15.82 8.32 4.61
C LEU A 364 14.56 9.12 4.28
N ALA A 365 14.62 10.45 4.43
CA ALA A 365 13.51 11.34 4.13
C ALA A 365 13.10 11.22 2.64
N PRO A 366 11.80 11.12 2.34
CA PRO A 366 11.32 11.10 0.95
C PRO A 366 11.84 12.29 0.16
N GLY A 367 12.39 12.03 -1.04
CA GLY A 367 12.97 13.06 -1.90
C GLY A 367 14.33 13.63 -1.45
N ALA A 368 14.93 13.15 -0.35
CA ALA A 368 16.25 13.61 0.11
C ALA A 368 17.42 12.88 -0.57
N ALA A 369 17.37 11.55 -0.64
CA ALA A 369 18.32 10.76 -1.43
C ALA A 369 17.77 10.43 -2.83
N ARG A 370 18.65 10.09 -3.78
CA ARG A 370 18.24 9.60 -5.11
C ARG A 370 17.53 8.26 -4.98
N LEU A 371 16.37 8.18 -5.64
CA LEU A 371 15.63 6.94 -5.82
C LEU A 371 16.27 6.13 -6.95
N VAL A 372 16.63 4.88 -6.68
CA VAL A 372 17.16 3.96 -7.69
C VAL A 372 16.12 2.89 -7.99
N SER A 373 15.50 2.98 -9.16
CA SER A 373 14.54 1.99 -9.65
C SER A 373 15.21 0.64 -9.96
N PHE A 374 14.55 -0.48 -9.66
CA PHE A 374 15.02 -1.76 -10.16
C PHE A 374 14.79 -1.85 -11.67
N ARG A 375 15.80 -2.34 -12.40
CA ARG A 375 15.74 -2.53 -13.85
C ARG A 375 16.35 -3.87 -14.23
N GLU A 376 15.77 -4.53 -15.23
CA GLU A 376 16.29 -5.76 -15.84
C GLU A 376 16.35 -5.57 -17.36
N ARG A 377 17.51 -5.81 -17.98
CA ARG A 377 17.73 -5.62 -19.43
C ARG A 377 17.27 -4.25 -19.94
N GLY A 378 17.35 -3.22 -19.10
CA GLY A 378 16.94 -1.85 -19.42
C GLY A 378 15.46 -1.52 -19.11
N GLY A 379 14.60 -2.52 -18.95
CA GLY A 379 13.18 -2.35 -18.58
C GLY A 379 12.97 -2.15 -17.08
N LEU A 380 11.86 -1.51 -16.70
CA LEU A 380 11.46 -1.35 -15.31
C LEU A 380 11.02 -2.69 -14.71
N ARG A 381 11.47 -2.98 -13.49
CA ARG A 381 11.09 -4.18 -12.74
C ARG A 381 10.62 -3.82 -11.35
N ALA A 382 9.60 -4.51 -10.87
CA ALA A 382 9.19 -4.51 -9.48
C ALA A 382 9.17 -5.96 -8.94
N TYR A 383 9.67 -6.15 -7.73
CA TYR A 383 9.51 -7.40 -7.01
C TYR A 383 8.19 -7.36 -6.28
N GLY A 384 7.32 -8.34 -6.49
CA GLY A 384 5.96 -8.35 -5.99
C GLY A 384 5.69 -9.48 -5.02
N SER A 385 4.78 -9.23 -4.08
CA SER A 385 4.10 -10.24 -3.29
C SER A 385 2.60 -9.99 -3.41
N LEU A 386 1.89 -10.88 -4.11
CA LEU A 386 0.43 -10.89 -4.17
C LEU A 386 -0.08 -11.82 -3.07
N THR A 387 -0.74 -11.25 -2.08
CA THR A 387 -1.34 -11.96 -0.96
C THR A 387 -2.85 -11.81 -1.01
N ARG A 388 -3.56 -12.84 -0.55
CA ARG A 388 -5.01 -12.79 -0.31
C ARG A 388 -5.23 -12.77 1.19
N THR A 389 -6.09 -11.87 1.65
CA THR A 389 -6.33 -11.60 3.07
C THR A 389 -7.82 -11.40 3.34
N GLU A 390 -8.20 -11.41 4.61
CA GLU A 390 -9.54 -11.00 5.03
C GLU A 390 -9.66 -9.48 4.96
N ALA A 391 -10.84 -9.02 4.57
CA ALA A 391 -11.23 -7.63 4.67
C ALA A 391 -12.70 -7.48 5.06
N LEU A 392 -13.03 -6.33 5.66
CA LEU A 392 -14.41 -5.92 5.90
C LEU A 392 -14.70 -4.69 5.03
N LEU A 393 -15.70 -4.81 4.18
CA LEU A 393 -16.28 -3.69 3.44
C LEU A 393 -17.34 -3.02 4.32
N PHE A 394 -17.19 -1.72 4.53
CA PHE A 394 -18.17 -0.88 5.23
C PHE A 394 -18.83 0.06 4.21
N ARG A 395 -20.16 0.04 4.17
CA ARG A 395 -20.96 0.96 3.35
C ARG A 395 -21.75 1.88 4.26
N LEU A 396 -21.50 3.20 4.15
CA LEU A 396 -22.24 4.19 4.91
C LEU A 396 -23.67 4.31 4.35
N ASP A 397 -24.62 4.60 5.24
CA ASP A 397 -26.03 4.88 4.88
C ASP A 397 -26.09 6.19 4.05
N PRO A 398 -26.48 6.13 2.75
CA PRO A 398 -26.45 7.31 1.89
C PRO A 398 -27.37 8.43 2.35
N PRO A 399 -28.65 8.19 2.71
CA PRO A 399 -29.50 9.21 3.32
C PRO A 399 -28.87 9.87 4.54
N ARG A 400 -28.21 9.12 5.43
CA ARG A 400 -27.53 9.69 6.60
C ARG A 400 -26.36 10.58 6.21
N VAL A 401 -25.52 10.15 5.28
CA VAL A 401 -24.40 10.95 4.76
C VAL A 401 -24.92 12.23 4.10
N TYR A 402 -25.97 12.10 3.29
CA TYR A 402 -26.58 13.21 2.58
C TYR A 402 -27.11 14.29 3.54
N GLN A 403 -27.87 13.87 4.56
CA GLN A 403 -28.39 14.79 5.58
C GLN A 403 -27.30 15.38 6.46
N HIS A 404 -26.22 14.65 6.70
CA HIS A 404 -25.04 15.17 7.40
C HIS A 404 -24.38 16.31 6.61
N LEU A 405 -24.14 16.11 5.31
CA LEU A 405 -23.56 17.14 4.44
C LEU A 405 -24.50 18.36 4.28
N LYS A 406 -25.82 18.16 4.21
CA LYS A 406 -26.80 19.29 4.25
C LYS A 406 -26.69 20.08 5.55
N ARG A 407 -26.60 19.41 6.71
CA ARG A 407 -26.43 20.07 8.02
C ARG A 407 -25.10 20.81 8.14
N ALA A 408 -24.04 20.31 7.50
CA ALA A 408 -22.75 20.99 7.39
C ALA A 408 -22.79 22.25 6.51
N GLY A 409 -23.92 22.54 5.84
CA GLY A 409 -24.16 23.76 5.07
C GLY A 409 -24.08 23.59 3.55
N HIS A 410 -23.93 22.37 3.05
CA HIS A 410 -23.87 22.11 1.61
C HIS A 410 -25.26 22.21 0.97
N ARG A 411 -25.33 22.88 -0.18
CA ARG A 411 -26.58 23.04 -0.96
C ARG A 411 -26.80 21.81 -1.82
N LEU A 412 -27.57 20.86 -1.30
CA LEU A 412 -27.94 19.62 -1.99
C LEU A 412 -29.46 19.57 -2.22
N PRO A 413 -29.93 19.04 -3.38
CA PRO A 413 -31.37 18.93 -3.67
C PRO A 413 -32.10 18.04 -2.66
N ASP A 414 -33.43 18.00 -2.71
CA ASP A 414 -34.16 16.97 -1.98
C ASP A 414 -34.11 15.66 -2.77
N VAL A 415 -34.00 14.55 -2.04
CA VAL A 415 -33.87 13.19 -2.59
C VAL A 415 -34.80 12.28 -1.78
N ASP A 416 -35.43 11.34 -2.47
CA ASP A 416 -36.47 10.49 -1.86
C ASP A 416 -35.91 9.17 -1.31
N ASP A 417 -34.79 8.70 -1.86
CA ASP A 417 -34.22 7.40 -1.54
C ASP A 417 -32.68 7.39 -1.55
N SER A 418 -32.11 6.23 -1.22
CA SER A 418 -30.67 6.01 -1.19
C SER A 418 -30.02 6.15 -2.56
N GLN A 419 -30.70 5.76 -3.63
CA GLN A 419 -30.19 5.87 -5.00
C GLN A 419 -30.06 7.34 -5.40
N GLY A 420 -31.12 8.12 -5.23
CA GLY A 420 -31.15 9.56 -5.46
C GLY A 420 -30.11 10.31 -4.63
N ALA A 421 -29.89 9.93 -3.36
CA ALA A 421 -28.84 10.50 -2.54
C ALA A 421 -27.43 10.27 -3.12
N ARG A 422 -27.12 9.04 -3.56
CA ARG A 422 -25.84 8.72 -4.21
C ARG A 422 -25.65 9.52 -5.51
N LEU A 423 -26.67 9.53 -6.36
CA LEU A 423 -26.65 10.25 -7.63
C LEU A 423 -26.42 11.75 -7.45
N ALA A 424 -27.20 12.37 -6.56
CA ALA A 424 -27.10 13.79 -6.29
C ALA A 424 -25.71 14.20 -5.77
N LEU A 425 -25.05 13.32 -5.00
CA LEU A 425 -23.66 13.50 -4.58
C LEU A 425 -22.70 13.34 -5.76
N LEU A 426 -22.76 12.23 -6.50
CA LEU A 426 -21.87 11.96 -7.65
C LEU A 426 -21.89 13.11 -8.68
N GLU A 427 -23.05 13.73 -8.92
CA GLU A 427 -23.15 14.87 -9.84
C GLU A 427 -22.41 16.14 -9.38
N ARG A 428 -22.11 16.25 -8.07
CA ARG A 428 -21.64 17.50 -7.44
C ARG A 428 -20.27 17.36 -6.76
N ILE A 429 -19.85 16.15 -6.42
CA ILE A 429 -18.61 15.92 -5.66
C ILE A 429 -17.37 16.01 -6.57
N GLY A 430 -16.35 16.69 -6.08
CA GLY A 430 -14.98 16.63 -6.55
C GLY A 430 -14.09 16.18 -5.39
N ILE A 431 -13.85 14.87 -5.28
CA ILE A 431 -12.99 14.31 -4.23
C ILE A 431 -11.56 14.81 -4.44
N PRO A 432 -10.94 15.43 -3.43
CA PRO A 432 -9.59 15.96 -3.60
C PRO A 432 -8.56 14.83 -3.63
N HIS A 433 -7.40 15.12 -4.21
CA HIS A 433 -6.24 14.23 -4.11
C HIS A 433 -5.41 14.56 -2.85
N PRO A 434 -4.58 13.65 -2.32
CA PRO A 434 -3.85 13.86 -1.07
C PRO A 434 -2.95 15.10 -1.03
N ALA A 435 -2.50 15.63 -2.17
CA ALA A 435 -1.63 16.81 -2.20
C ALA A 435 -2.40 18.14 -2.38
N GLN A 436 -3.72 18.12 -2.60
CA GLN A 436 -4.49 19.31 -2.94
C GLN A 436 -4.49 20.34 -1.81
N GLU A 437 -4.20 21.60 -2.14
CA GLU A 437 -4.19 22.71 -1.16
C GLU A 437 -5.57 23.37 -1.02
N ASP A 438 -6.36 23.42 -2.11
CA ASP A 438 -7.72 23.98 -2.13
C ASP A 438 -8.73 22.95 -2.66
N PRO A 439 -9.24 22.06 -1.80
CA PRO A 439 -10.23 21.04 -2.17
C PRO A 439 -11.61 21.68 -2.34
N GLN A 440 -12.43 21.14 -3.27
CA GLN A 440 -13.85 21.48 -3.30
C GLN A 440 -14.48 21.13 -1.95
N ALA A 441 -15.16 22.07 -1.30
CA ALA A 441 -15.65 21.91 0.08
C ALA A 441 -16.49 20.64 0.28
N LEU A 442 -17.46 20.37 -0.59
CA LEU A 442 -18.31 19.18 -0.52
C LEU A 442 -17.48 17.88 -0.58
N GLY A 443 -16.55 17.77 -1.54
CA GLY A 443 -15.68 16.60 -1.67
C GLY A 443 -14.67 16.47 -0.51
N GLY A 444 -14.17 17.58 0.00
CA GLY A 444 -13.27 17.62 1.15
C GLY A 444 -13.94 17.16 2.45
N ASP A 445 -15.17 17.58 2.69
CA ASP A 445 -15.95 17.19 3.87
C ASP A 445 -16.39 15.72 3.78
N LEU A 446 -16.88 15.28 2.61
CA LEU A 446 -17.20 13.87 2.39
C LEU A 446 -15.98 12.96 2.59
N LEU A 447 -14.83 13.33 2.04
CA LEU A 447 -13.59 12.59 2.26
C LEU A 447 -13.20 12.61 3.74
N THR A 448 -13.29 13.75 4.42
CA THR A 448 -12.98 13.87 5.86
C THR A 448 -13.88 12.96 6.70
N LEU A 449 -15.15 12.84 6.34
CA LEU A 449 -16.08 11.91 6.97
C LEU A 449 -15.65 10.45 6.78
N VAL A 450 -15.55 10.00 5.51
CA VAL A 450 -15.22 8.60 5.18
C VAL A 450 -13.87 8.19 5.78
N HIS A 451 -12.87 9.06 5.68
CA HIS A 451 -11.52 8.80 6.14
C HIS A 451 -11.41 8.81 7.67
N SER A 452 -12.05 9.79 8.35
CA SER A 452 -12.08 9.81 9.82
C SER A 452 -12.81 8.58 10.36
N TYR A 453 -13.88 8.15 9.69
CA TYR A 453 -14.61 6.94 10.01
C TYR A 453 -13.71 5.70 9.86
N ALA A 454 -13.04 5.54 8.71
CA ALA A 454 -12.12 4.43 8.46
C ALA A 454 -10.99 4.36 9.50
N HIS A 455 -10.37 5.50 9.84
CA HIS A 455 -9.34 5.58 10.87
C HIS A 455 -9.84 5.15 12.25
N ARG A 456 -11.05 5.59 12.63
CA ARG A 456 -11.65 5.15 13.88
C ARG A 456 -11.96 3.66 13.86
N THR A 457 -12.50 3.15 12.75
CA THR A 457 -12.76 1.73 12.54
C THR A 457 -11.48 0.92 12.73
N VAL A 458 -10.38 1.25 12.05
CA VAL A 458 -9.08 0.57 12.20
C VAL A 458 -8.67 0.50 13.67
N ARG A 459 -8.72 1.63 14.38
CA ARG A 459 -8.24 1.71 15.77
C ARG A 459 -9.09 0.90 16.75
N ARG A 460 -10.41 0.83 16.55
CA ARG A 460 -11.30 0.01 17.40
C ARG A 460 -11.27 -1.45 17.01
N LEU A 461 -11.35 -1.73 15.71
CA LEU A 461 -11.34 -3.07 15.14
C LEU A 461 -10.07 -3.85 15.47
N ALA A 462 -8.90 -3.19 15.48
CA ALA A 462 -7.62 -3.79 15.87
C ALA A 462 -7.71 -4.51 17.24
N SER A 463 -8.34 -3.87 18.24
CA SER A 463 -8.50 -4.46 19.58
C SER A 463 -9.46 -5.65 19.60
N PHE A 464 -10.53 -5.62 18.80
CA PHE A 464 -11.48 -6.73 18.70
C PHE A 464 -10.91 -7.92 17.92
N ALA A 465 -10.18 -7.65 16.84
CA ALA A 465 -9.58 -8.67 15.97
C ALA A 465 -8.29 -9.28 16.55
N GLY A 466 -7.75 -8.71 17.63
CA GLY A 466 -6.45 -9.14 18.20
C GLY A 466 -5.27 -8.83 17.28
N ILE A 467 -5.38 -7.80 16.44
CA ILE A 467 -4.36 -7.39 15.47
C ILE A 467 -3.74 -6.07 15.93
N GLU A 468 -2.43 -5.90 15.75
CA GLU A 468 -1.79 -4.60 16.00
C GLU A 468 -2.35 -3.52 15.05
N ARG A 469 -2.36 -2.26 15.49
CA ARG A 469 -2.95 -1.16 14.68
C ARG A 469 -2.33 -1.03 13.30
N ASP A 470 -1.01 -1.18 13.20
CA ASP A 470 -0.28 -1.13 11.94
C ASP A 470 -0.38 -2.44 11.12
N GLY A 471 -1.09 -3.45 11.67
CA GLY A 471 -1.46 -4.69 10.99
C GLY A 471 -2.79 -4.61 10.24
N LEU A 472 -3.52 -3.50 10.36
CA LEU A 472 -4.70 -3.19 9.58
C LEU A 472 -4.43 -1.98 8.69
N ALA A 473 -5.03 -1.96 7.50
CA ALA A 473 -4.94 -0.86 6.56
C ALA A 473 -6.31 -0.56 5.94
N GLU A 474 -6.44 0.64 5.38
CA GLU A 474 -7.68 1.10 4.77
C GLU A 474 -7.58 1.22 3.25
N TYR A 475 -8.73 1.13 2.60
CA TYR A 475 -8.92 1.45 1.21
C TYR A 475 -10.23 2.21 1.04
N LEU A 476 -10.14 3.50 0.71
CA LEU A 476 -11.30 4.39 0.65
C LEU A 476 -11.93 4.38 -0.75
N LEU A 477 -13.26 4.37 -0.79
CA LEU A 477 -14.09 4.45 -1.99
C LEU A 477 -15.12 5.59 -1.81
N PRO A 478 -14.65 6.85 -1.66
CA PRO A 478 -15.50 7.96 -1.25
C PRO A 478 -16.62 8.28 -2.26
N HIS A 479 -16.46 7.98 -3.55
CA HIS A 479 -17.53 8.18 -4.53
C HIS A 479 -18.72 7.25 -4.28
N HIS A 480 -18.48 6.11 -3.61
CA HIS A 480 -19.48 5.10 -3.28
C HIS A 480 -19.85 5.06 -1.80
N LEU A 481 -19.44 6.08 -1.03
CA LEU A 481 -19.69 6.17 0.41
C LEU A 481 -19.22 4.93 1.18
N ALA A 482 -18.10 4.34 0.75
CA ALA A 482 -17.62 3.08 1.25
C ALA A 482 -16.12 3.13 1.58
N PHE A 483 -15.70 2.18 2.41
CA PHE A 483 -14.29 1.91 2.64
C PHE A 483 -14.10 0.45 3.05
N VAL A 484 -12.91 -0.08 2.78
CA VAL A 484 -12.52 -1.44 3.12
C VAL A 484 -11.42 -1.40 4.16
N ILE A 485 -11.55 -2.18 5.24
CA ILE A 485 -10.48 -2.42 6.20
C ILE A 485 -9.96 -3.84 6.00
N TYR A 486 -8.68 -3.99 5.71
CA TYR A 486 -8.07 -5.29 5.43
C TYR A 486 -6.87 -5.55 6.33
N ALA A 487 -6.60 -6.83 6.59
CA ALA A 487 -5.41 -7.24 7.33
C ALA A 487 -4.16 -7.12 6.44
N ALA A 488 -3.28 -6.17 6.79
CA ALA A 488 -2.05 -5.85 6.07
C ALA A 488 -0.86 -6.69 6.59
N SER A 489 -1.09 -7.96 6.93
CA SER A 489 -0.07 -8.79 7.57
C SER A 489 1.16 -8.98 6.67
N ARG A 490 2.36 -8.75 7.24
CA ARG A 490 3.65 -9.01 6.55
C ARG A 490 4.01 -10.50 6.59
N GLY A 491 3.05 -11.38 6.29
CA GLY A 491 3.20 -12.82 6.37
C GLY A 491 2.11 -13.54 5.57
N ASN A 492 2.39 -14.77 5.13
CA ASN A 492 1.45 -15.59 4.33
C ASN A 492 0.33 -16.23 5.18
N PHE A 493 0.06 -15.74 6.38
CA PHE A 493 -0.92 -16.33 7.30
C PHE A 493 -2.01 -15.31 7.63
N VAL A 494 -3.25 -15.69 7.35
CA VAL A 494 -4.45 -14.96 7.72
C VAL A 494 -4.97 -15.58 9.01
N LEU A 495 -5.12 -14.78 10.06
CA LEU A 495 -5.41 -15.26 11.42
C LEU A 495 -6.90 -15.55 11.68
N GLY A 496 -7.82 -15.23 10.76
CA GLY A 496 -9.26 -15.32 11.07
C GLY A 496 -9.79 -14.15 11.90
N GLY A 497 -8.96 -13.12 12.16
CA GLY A 497 -9.29 -12.09 13.15
C GLY A 497 -10.46 -11.20 12.74
N LEU A 498 -10.55 -10.84 11.46
CA LEU A 498 -11.64 -10.00 10.97
C LEU A 498 -12.91 -10.83 10.77
N GLN A 499 -12.77 -12.06 10.26
CA GLN A 499 -13.86 -13.02 10.16
C GLN A 499 -14.48 -13.31 11.53
N ALA A 500 -13.67 -13.58 12.55
CA ALA A 500 -14.16 -13.86 13.90
C ALA A 500 -14.92 -12.67 14.49
N VAL A 501 -14.46 -11.44 14.26
CA VAL A 501 -15.21 -10.24 14.68
C VAL A 501 -16.56 -10.18 13.96
N PHE A 502 -16.55 -10.36 12.63
CA PHE A 502 -17.76 -10.32 11.81
C PHE A 502 -18.80 -11.36 12.28
N GLU A 503 -18.41 -12.61 12.43
CA GLU A 503 -19.34 -13.70 12.77
C GLU A 503 -19.83 -13.66 14.22
N THR A 504 -19.01 -13.19 15.18
CA THR A 504 -19.31 -13.41 16.61
C THR A 504 -19.52 -12.15 17.44
N SER A 505 -18.96 -10.99 17.03
CA SER A 505 -18.89 -9.82 17.90
C SER A 505 -19.06 -8.47 17.20
N LEU A 506 -19.54 -8.45 15.96
CA LEU A 506 -19.70 -7.24 15.16
C LEU A 506 -20.56 -6.19 15.88
N HIS A 507 -21.69 -6.60 16.46
CA HIS A 507 -22.56 -5.72 17.25
C HIS A 507 -21.83 -5.01 18.41
N ARG A 508 -20.92 -5.71 19.12
CA ARG A 508 -20.14 -5.13 20.22
C ARG A 508 -19.06 -4.18 19.71
N PHE A 509 -18.41 -4.57 18.62
CA PHE A 509 -17.44 -3.72 17.94
C PHE A 509 -18.10 -2.41 17.48
N LEU A 510 -19.26 -2.49 16.81
CA LEU A 510 -20.00 -1.31 16.35
C LEU A 510 -20.50 -0.46 17.51
N GLN A 511 -20.89 -1.08 18.63
CA GLN A 511 -21.23 -0.34 19.83
C GLN A 511 -20.03 0.45 20.37
N ASP A 512 -18.83 -0.15 20.50
CA ASP A 512 -17.61 0.60 20.89
C ASP A 512 -17.21 1.64 19.84
N LEU A 513 -17.46 1.36 18.56
CA LEU A 513 -17.24 2.33 17.49
C LEU A 513 -18.10 3.58 17.67
N VAL A 514 -19.36 3.46 18.07
CA VAL A 514 -20.25 4.62 18.26
C VAL A 514 -20.06 5.26 19.64
N GLU A 515 -20.09 4.46 20.69
CA GLU A 515 -20.21 4.91 22.09
C GLU A 515 -18.88 4.97 22.83
N GLY A 516 -17.84 4.30 22.33
CA GLY A 516 -16.53 4.26 22.96
C GLY A 516 -15.85 5.62 22.99
N GLU A 517 -14.89 5.81 23.91
CA GLU A 517 -14.25 7.11 24.20
C GLU A 517 -13.95 7.91 22.91
N SER A 518 -14.59 9.07 22.85
CA SER A 518 -14.54 9.98 21.72
C SER A 518 -13.59 11.14 21.99
N ARG A 519 -13.04 11.30 23.19
CA ARG A 519 -12.04 12.33 23.55
C ARG A 519 -10.62 11.94 23.16
N CYS A 520 -9.79 12.92 22.83
CA CYS A 520 -8.36 12.71 22.67
C CYS A 520 -7.67 12.97 24.01
N ALA A 521 -6.71 12.12 24.39
CA ALA A 521 -5.88 12.36 25.57
C ALA A 521 -5.05 13.67 25.48
N LEU A 522 -4.88 14.20 24.27
CA LEU A 522 -4.18 15.46 23.99
C LEU A 522 -5.15 16.65 23.83
N ASP A 523 -6.43 16.52 24.19
CA ASP A 523 -7.36 17.64 24.23
C ASP A 523 -7.02 18.60 25.39
N PRO A 524 -7.18 19.93 25.23
CA PRO A 524 -7.78 20.61 24.08
C PRO A 524 -6.82 20.85 22.90
N GLY A 525 -5.52 20.64 23.06
CA GLY A 525 -4.51 20.94 22.03
C GLY A 525 -4.76 20.24 20.70
N CYS A 526 -5.15 18.96 20.74
CA CYS A 526 -5.56 18.21 19.55
C CYS A 526 -6.78 18.85 18.86
N ARG A 527 -7.82 19.17 19.62
CA ARG A 527 -9.04 19.81 19.10
C ARG A 527 -8.75 21.16 18.41
N SER A 528 -7.90 22.00 19.01
CA SER A 528 -7.52 23.29 18.40
C SER A 528 -6.54 23.16 17.25
N GLY A 529 -5.73 22.10 17.21
CA GLY A 529 -4.67 21.88 16.22
C GLY A 529 -5.08 21.10 14.97
N GLY A 530 -6.39 20.96 14.69
CA GLY A 530 -6.91 20.26 13.50
C GLY A 530 -7.81 19.05 13.80
N GLY A 531 -7.96 18.66 15.06
CA GLY A 531 -8.92 17.62 15.46
C GLY A 531 -8.48 16.17 15.24
N ALA A 532 -7.27 15.94 14.72
CA ALA A 532 -6.64 14.64 14.51
C ALA A 532 -5.16 14.67 14.93
N CYS A 533 -4.68 13.58 15.53
CA CYS A 533 -3.27 13.40 15.91
C CYS A 533 -2.93 11.92 16.10
N MET A 534 -1.65 11.63 16.40
CA MET A 534 -1.14 10.28 16.73
C MET A 534 -1.92 9.59 17.85
N ALA A 535 -2.40 10.35 18.83
CA ALA A 535 -3.13 9.79 19.97
C ALA A 535 -4.58 9.40 19.65
N CYS A 536 -5.23 9.96 18.61
CA CYS A 536 -6.67 9.70 18.35
C CYS A 536 -6.99 9.09 16.98
N LEU A 537 -6.49 9.65 15.87
CA LEU A 537 -6.87 9.21 14.52
C LEU A 537 -5.69 8.76 13.68
N HIS A 538 -4.48 9.33 13.80
CA HIS A 538 -3.42 8.99 12.84
C HIS A 538 -3.06 7.49 12.89
N LEU A 539 -2.77 6.97 11.71
CA LEU A 539 -2.24 5.62 11.46
C LEU A 539 -0.84 5.72 10.86
N GLY A 540 -0.09 4.62 10.91
CA GLY A 540 1.20 4.52 10.21
C GLY A 540 1.04 4.65 8.69
N GLU A 541 2.11 5.10 8.01
CA GLU A 541 2.16 5.24 6.55
C GLU A 541 1.66 4.01 5.76
N PRO A 542 1.98 2.74 6.10
CA PRO A 542 1.48 1.60 5.33
C PRO A 542 -0.03 1.39 5.46
N SER A 543 -0.66 1.96 6.50
CA SER A 543 -2.08 1.79 6.81
C SER A 543 -2.95 2.90 6.24
N CYS A 544 -2.40 4.11 6.03
CA CYS A 544 -3.12 5.27 5.48
C CYS A 544 -2.38 5.84 4.27
N ARG A 545 -2.97 5.68 3.08
CA ARG A 545 -2.41 6.16 1.80
C ARG A 545 -2.63 7.65 1.56
N TRP A 546 -3.43 8.29 2.40
CA TRP A 546 -3.79 9.71 2.37
C TRP A 546 -2.92 10.56 3.30
N PHE A 547 -1.85 9.99 3.86
CA PHE A 547 -0.86 10.67 4.72
C PHE A 547 -1.49 11.37 5.93
N ASN A 548 -2.55 10.78 6.50
CA ASN A 548 -3.31 11.36 7.60
C ASN A 548 -3.87 12.77 7.32
N ARG A 549 -4.07 13.15 6.04
CA ARG A 549 -4.78 14.39 5.65
C ARG A 549 -6.28 14.14 5.60
N PHE A 550 -7.09 15.20 5.66
CA PHE A 550 -8.57 15.08 5.66
C PHE A 550 -9.05 14.19 6.82
N LEU A 551 -8.64 14.52 8.04
CA LEU A 551 -9.05 13.83 9.27
C LEU A 551 -9.53 14.85 10.29
N ASN A 552 -10.69 14.60 10.88
CA ASN A 552 -11.18 15.41 11.99
C ASN A 552 -12.15 14.59 12.84
N ARG A 553 -11.82 14.41 14.13
CA ARG A 553 -12.70 13.67 15.06
C ARG A 553 -14.03 14.37 15.33
N ALA A 554 -14.08 15.70 15.20
CA ALA A 554 -15.32 16.45 15.34
C ALA A 554 -16.32 16.12 14.22
N GLU A 555 -15.83 15.64 13.07
CA GLU A 555 -16.67 15.14 11.98
C GLU A 555 -17.56 13.98 12.44
N LEU A 556 -17.05 13.15 13.34
CA LEU A 556 -17.79 11.99 13.87
C LEU A 556 -18.53 12.31 15.17
N PHE A 557 -17.92 13.04 16.11
CA PHE A 557 -18.42 13.21 17.49
C PHE A 557 -18.63 14.66 17.93
N GLY A 558 -18.49 15.62 17.01
CA GLY A 558 -18.77 17.02 17.28
C GLY A 558 -20.23 17.26 17.68
N PRO A 559 -20.61 18.52 17.99
CA PRO A 559 -22.01 18.86 18.27
C PRO A 559 -22.98 18.42 17.17
N GLN A 560 -22.54 18.48 15.91
CA GLN A 560 -23.26 17.99 14.74
C GLN A 560 -22.55 16.79 14.09
N GLY A 561 -21.77 16.02 14.87
CA GLY A 561 -20.99 14.90 14.35
C GLY A 561 -21.87 13.82 13.73
N PHE A 562 -21.34 13.13 12.72
CA PHE A 562 -22.04 12.12 11.95
C PHE A 562 -22.63 10.99 12.81
N LEU A 563 -21.93 10.57 13.86
CA LEU A 563 -22.33 9.46 14.74
C LEU A 563 -23.14 9.92 15.97
N LYS A 564 -23.47 11.21 16.08
CA LYS A 564 -24.45 11.64 17.08
C LYS A 564 -25.86 11.34 16.59
N GLU A 565 -26.65 10.72 17.46
CA GLU A 565 -28.10 10.62 17.25
C GLU A 565 -28.66 12.03 17.05
N SER A 566 -29.46 12.20 16.00
CA SER A 566 -30.25 13.42 15.81
C SER A 566 -31.34 13.40 16.85
N THR A 567 -31.14 14.14 17.95
CA THR A 567 -32.19 14.41 18.95
C THR A 567 -33.38 15.11 18.34
#